data_AF-A0A0D3J4U8-F1
#
_entry.id   AF-A0A0D3J4U8-F1
#
_cell.length_a   1.000
_cell.length_b   1.000
_cell.length_c   1.000
_cell.angle_alpha   90.00
_cell.angle_beta   90.00
_cell.angle_gamma   90.00
#
_symmetry.space_group_name_H-M   'P 1'
#
loop_
_entity.id
_entity.type
_entity.pdbx_description
1 polymer ?
#
loop_
_entity_poly.entity_id
_entity_poly.type
_entity_poly.pdbx_seq_one_letter_code
_entity_poly.pdbx_strand_id
1 'polypeptide(L)'
;MYNGIGLATVRGSGTNGYVSRNLAHVSATRSAQLKAGVKDSGAGGLHNMERPGDRPKRANPEILLHNRKREVEAKCLRLQEGLEGQGVPDDEERETNALKEALGISSAYVGGSAFDREAQEREKAERQARRDAEEAERASLLAELEREQAREERQRAKEARRRDKEERRAEKKRQKKSRGVSGGG
;
A
#
# COMPACT_ATOMS: atom_id res chain seq x y z
N MET A 1 -47.19 -21.31 -28.94
CA MET A 1 -45.72 -21.40 -28.75
C MET A 1 -45.04 -20.16 -29.28
N TYR A 2 -44.14 -19.57 -28.50
CA TYR A 2 -43.33 -18.40 -28.91
C TYR A 2 -41.86 -18.73 -28.64
N ASN A 3 -40.99 -18.52 -29.63
CA ASN A 3 -39.56 -18.91 -29.60
C ASN A 3 -39.29 -20.38 -29.20
N GLY A 4 -40.19 -21.30 -29.56
CA GLY A 4 -40.09 -22.72 -29.18
C GLY A 4 -40.34 -23.01 -27.70
N ILE A 5 -40.82 -22.04 -26.92
CA ILE A 5 -41.08 -22.15 -25.49
C ILE A 5 -42.58 -22.03 -25.21
N GLY A 6 -43.06 -22.74 -24.18
CA GLY A 6 -44.46 -22.72 -23.74
C GLY A 6 -45.35 -23.77 -24.41
N LEU A 7 -46.66 -23.68 -24.15
CA LEU A 7 -47.65 -24.63 -24.65
C LEU A 7 -48.06 -24.33 -26.11
N ALA A 8 -48.38 -25.37 -26.87
CA ALA A 8 -48.93 -25.24 -28.22
C ALA A 8 -50.33 -24.62 -28.17
N THR A 9 -51.18 -25.15 -27.28
CA THR A 9 -52.52 -24.64 -26.98
C THR A 9 -52.71 -24.61 -25.45
N VAL A 10 -53.47 -23.62 -24.97
CA VAL A 10 -53.77 -23.46 -23.53
C VAL A 10 -54.89 -24.41 -23.09
N ARG A 11 -55.76 -24.82 -24.03
CA ARG A 11 -56.90 -25.71 -23.80
C ARG A 11 -56.43 -27.11 -23.44
N GLY A 12 -56.90 -27.65 -22.32
CA GLY A 12 -56.53 -28.96 -21.79
C GLY A 12 -55.33 -28.93 -20.82
N SER A 13 -54.61 -27.81 -20.70
CA SER A 13 -53.48 -27.70 -19.75
C SER A 13 -53.91 -27.40 -18.31
N GLY A 14 -55.15 -26.96 -18.08
CA GLY A 14 -55.63 -26.58 -16.74
C GLY A 14 -54.95 -25.34 -16.14
N THR A 15 -54.20 -24.58 -16.94
CA THR A 15 -53.53 -23.33 -16.53
C THR A 15 -53.80 -22.22 -17.54
N ASN A 16 -53.51 -20.97 -17.18
CA ASN A 16 -53.76 -19.81 -18.02
C ASN A 16 -52.76 -19.68 -19.20
N GLY A 17 -51.78 -20.59 -19.30
CA GLY A 17 -50.76 -20.58 -20.36
C GLY A 17 -49.72 -19.47 -20.25
N TYR A 18 -49.60 -18.81 -19.10
CA TYR A 18 -48.63 -17.75 -18.86
C TYR A 18 -47.21 -18.33 -18.69
N VAL A 19 -46.26 -17.83 -19.49
CA VAL A 19 -44.86 -18.30 -19.49
C VAL A 19 -43.95 -17.14 -19.12
N SER A 20 -43.18 -17.29 -18.02
CA SER A 20 -42.18 -16.32 -17.58
C SER A 20 -40.76 -16.82 -17.85
N ARG A 21 -39.81 -15.90 -17.99
CA ARG A 21 -38.39 -16.23 -18.13
C ARG A 21 -37.80 -16.66 -16.79
N ASN A 22 -36.88 -17.62 -16.80
CA ASN A 22 -36.12 -17.97 -15.60
C ASN A 22 -35.04 -16.90 -15.35
N LEU A 23 -35.15 -16.17 -14.23
CA LEU A 23 -34.17 -15.16 -13.81
C LEU A 23 -32.85 -15.76 -13.33
N ALA A 24 -32.87 -16.98 -12.82
CA ALA A 24 -31.69 -17.68 -12.29
C ALA A 24 -30.90 -18.44 -13.36
N HIS A 25 -31.41 -18.51 -14.60
CA HIS A 25 -30.73 -19.21 -15.68
C HIS A 25 -29.48 -18.45 -16.12
N VAL A 26 -28.30 -19.01 -15.85
CA VAL A 26 -27.01 -18.48 -16.31
C VAL A 26 -26.57 -19.24 -17.55
N SER A 27 -26.36 -18.53 -18.66
CA SER A 27 -25.85 -19.12 -19.91
C SER A 27 -24.52 -19.84 -19.68
N ALA A 28 -24.29 -20.96 -20.38
CA ALA A 28 -23.04 -21.72 -20.33
C ALA A 28 -21.79 -20.84 -20.55
N THR A 29 -21.89 -19.83 -21.42
CA THR A 29 -20.81 -18.86 -21.68
C THR A 29 -20.49 -18.00 -20.46
N ARG A 30 -21.53 -17.48 -19.79
CA ARG A 30 -21.40 -16.68 -18.58
C ARG A 30 -20.95 -17.53 -17.38
N SER A 31 -21.43 -18.77 -17.29
CA SER A 31 -20.99 -19.75 -16.29
C SER A 31 -19.51 -20.12 -16.46
N ALA A 32 -19.03 -20.25 -17.70
CA ALA A 32 -17.63 -20.49 -18.00
C ALA A 32 -16.74 -19.28 -17.64
N GLN A 33 -17.17 -18.05 -17.95
CA GLN A 33 -16.46 -16.83 -17.53
C GLN A 33 -16.39 -16.68 -16.00
N LEU A 34 -17.48 -16.96 -15.29
CA LEU A 34 -17.50 -16.94 -13.83
C LEU A 34 -16.58 -18.02 -13.23
N LYS A 35 -16.55 -19.23 -13.80
CA LYS A 35 -15.62 -20.28 -13.37
C LYS A 35 -14.16 -19.96 -13.69
N ALA A 36 -13.87 -19.28 -14.81
CA ALA A 36 -12.52 -18.85 -15.15
C ALA A 36 -11.99 -17.83 -14.14
N GLY A 37 -12.82 -16.86 -13.73
CA GLY A 37 -12.43 -15.88 -12.70
C GLY A 37 -12.26 -16.46 -11.28
N VAL A 38 -12.88 -17.61 -10.99
CA VAL A 38 -12.78 -18.27 -9.67
C VAL A 38 -11.61 -19.26 -9.60
N LYS A 39 -11.25 -19.95 -10.70
CA LYS A 39 -10.14 -20.92 -10.70
C LYS A 39 -8.77 -20.27 -10.49
N ASP A 40 -8.60 -19.00 -10.85
CA ASP A 40 -7.37 -18.23 -10.62
C ASP A 40 -7.14 -17.85 -9.15
N SER A 41 -8.03 -18.22 -8.22
CA SER A 41 -7.88 -17.91 -6.78
C SER A 41 -7.66 -19.13 -5.88
N GLY A 42 -7.60 -20.35 -6.42
CA GLY A 42 -7.77 -21.56 -5.59
C GLY A 42 -6.77 -22.71 -5.75
N ALA A 43 -6.08 -22.90 -6.88
CA ALA A 43 -5.25 -24.11 -7.01
C ALA A 43 -4.15 -24.00 -8.08
N GLY A 44 -2.90 -24.06 -7.61
CA GLY A 44 -1.67 -24.49 -8.28
C GLY A 44 -1.61 -24.43 -9.82
N GLY A 45 -0.95 -23.38 -10.33
CA GLY A 45 -0.56 -23.28 -11.74
C GLY A 45 0.80 -22.58 -11.85
N LEU A 46 1.83 -23.37 -12.13
CA LEU A 46 3.22 -23.01 -12.33
C LEU A 46 3.43 -21.97 -13.45
N HIS A 47 3.38 -20.66 -13.17
CA HIS A 47 3.99 -19.61 -14.03
C HIS A 47 4.41 -18.38 -13.20
N ASN A 48 5.73 -18.28 -12.95
CA ASN A 48 6.40 -17.05 -12.54
C ASN A 48 6.36 -16.02 -13.69
N MET A 49 5.76 -14.86 -13.46
CA MET A 49 6.28 -13.50 -13.72
C MET A 49 5.13 -12.49 -13.75
N GLU A 50 5.08 -11.66 -12.71
CA GLU A 50 4.61 -10.27 -12.74
C GLU A 50 3.19 -9.99 -13.28
N ARG A 51 2.17 -10.52 -12.60
CA ARG A 51 0.83 -9.90 -12.62
C ARG A 51 0.65 -9.05 -11.34
N PRO A 52 0.32 -7.75 -11.43
CA PRO A 52 0.07 -6.91 -10.27
C PRO A 52 -1.28 -7.32 -9.65
N GLY A 53 -1.28 -8.39 -8.86
CA GLY A 53 -2.48 -8.96 -8.24
C GLY A 53 -2.24 -10.26 -7.47
N ASP A 54 -1.24 -11.05 -7.87
CA ASP A 54 -1.03 -12.42 -7.37
C ASP A 54 -0.01 -12.53 -6.23
N ARG A 55 0.33 -11.41 -5.58
CA ARG A 55 1.18 -11.48 -4.37
C ARG A 55 0.36 -12.13 -3.26
N PRO A 56 0.86 -13.20 -2.60
CA PRO A 56 0.18 -13.74 -1.43
C PRO A 56 -0.05 -12.58 -0.45
N LYS A 57 -1.30 -12.42 0.00
CA LYS A 57 -1.66 -11.36 0.94
C LYS A 57 -0.71 -11.47 2.13
N ARG A 58 0.13 -10.46 2.33
CA ARG A 58 1.04 -10.42 3.48
C ARG A 58 0.17 -10.51 4.73
N ALA A 59 0.59 -11.33 5.69
CA ALA A 59 -0.10 -11.41 6.97
C ALA A 59 -0.24 -9.99 7.55
N ASN A 60 -1.43 -9.68 8.09
CA ASN A 60 -1.67 -8.36 8.67
C ASN A 60 -0.60 -8.12 9.76
N PRO A 61 0.21 -7.05 9.65
CA PRO A 61 1.27 -6.77 10.62
C PRO A 61 0.73 -6.67 12.05
N GLU A 62 -0.52 -6.22 12.23
CA GLU A 62 -1.16 -6.15 13.55
C GLU A 62 -1.37 -7.53 14.16
N ILE A 63 -1.72 -8.54 13.35
CA ILE A 63 -1.91 -9.92 13.81
C ILE A 63 -0.57 -10.55 14.19
N LEU A 64 0.49 -10.29 13.42
CA LEU A 64 1.84 -10.76 13.74
C LEU A 64 2.33 -10.15 15.06
N LEU A 65 2.13 -8.84 15.25
CA LEU A 65 2.50 -8.15 16.49
C LEU A 65 1.68 -8.65 17.68
N HIS A 66 0.38 -8.87 17.51
CA HIS A 66 -0.49 -9.38 18.56
C HIS A 66 -0.09 -10.81 18.98
N ASN A 67 0.20 -11.69 18.02
CA ASN A 67 0.66 -13.05 18.32
C ASN A 67 2.01 -13.04 19.05
N ARG A 68 2.94 -12.17 18.63
CA ARG A 68 4.22 -11.99 19.33
C ARG A 68 4.01 -11.52 20.77
N LYS A 69 3.13 -10.54 21.01
CA LYS A 69 2.78 -10.07 22.37
C LYS A 69 2.15 -11.17 23.23
N ARG A 70 1.17 -11.91 22.71
CA ARG A 70 0.55 -13.04 23.42
C ARG A 70 1.53 -14.16 23.77
N GLU A 71 2.47 -14.45 22.87
CA GLU A 71 3.50 -15.45 23.14
C GLU A 71 4.40 -15.04 24.32
N VAL A 72 4.72 -13.75 24.40
CA VAL A 72 5.47 -13.18 25.52
C VAL A 72 4.66 -13.25 26.82
N GLU A 73 3.40 -12.82 26.81
CA GLU A 73 2.53 -12.89 27.98
C GLU A 73 2.38 -14.32 28.51
N ALA A 74 2.19 -15.29 27.61
CA ALA A 74 2.09 -16.69 27.98
C ALA A 74 3.40 -17.22 28.60
N LYS A 75 4.56 -16.75 28.14
CA LYS A 75 5.86 -17.08 28.74
C LYS A 75 6.00 -16.45 30.13
N CYS A 76 5.64 -15.18 30.30
CA CYS A 76 5.65 -14.52 31.61
C CYS A 76 4.72 -15.22 32.61
N LEU A 77 3.51 -15.60 32.18
CA LEU A 77 2.53 -16.29 33.03
C LEU A 77 3.06 -17.66 33.50
N ARG A 78 3.60 -18.47 32.59
CA ARG A 78 4.18 -19.78 32.95
C ARG A 78 5.34 -19.66 33.93
N LEU A 79 6.18 -18.64 33.76
CA LEU A 79 7.30 -18.40 34.66
C LEU A 79 6.78 -18.01 36.06
N GLN A 80 5.78 -17.12 36.11
CA GLN A 80 5.15 -16.72 37.34
C GLN A 80 4.52 -17.91 38.08
N GLU A 81 3.74 -18.76 37.40
CA GLU A 81 3.18 -20.00 37.97
C GLU A 81 4.27 -20.94 38.51
N GLY A 82 5.40 -21.03 37.80
CA GLY A 82 6.53 -21.88 38.20
C GLY A 82 7.30 -21.36 39.41
N LEU A 83 7.37 -20.05 39.60
CA LEU A 83 8.03 -19.40 40.73
C LEU A 83 7.10 -19.32 41.96
N GLU A 84 5.80 -19.06 41.76
CA GLU A 84 4.77 -19.14 42.81
C GLU A 84 4.74 -20.54 43.46
N GLY A 85 4.91 -21.59 42.64
CA GLY A 85 5.02 -22.97 43.13
C GLY A 85 6.28 -23.26 43.97
N GLN A 86 7.33 -22.44 43.84
CA GLN A 86 8.57 -22.52 44.62
C GLN A 86 8.53 -21.64 45.88
N GLY A 87 7.58 -20.70 45.98
CA GLY A 87 7.34 -19.88 47.16
C GLY A 87 8.40 -18.82 47.44
N VAL A 88 9.00 -18.22 46.40
CA VAL A 88 10.08 -17.23 46.52
C VAL A 88 9.64 -15.89 45.90
N PRO A 89 8.94 -15.02 46.66
CA PRO A 89 8.28 -13.83 46.11
C PRO A 89 9.24 -12.73 45.62
N ASP A 90 10.45 -12.63 46.18
CA ASP A 90 11.44 -11.62 45.73
C ASP A 90 12.10 -12.00 44.39
N ASP A 91 12.26 -13.30 44.11
CA ASP A 91 12.80 -13.79 42.84
C ASP A 91 11.72 -13.76 41.73
N GLU A 92 10.44 -13.96 42.10
CA GLU A 92 9.28 -13.79 41.23
C GLU A 92 9.25 -12.42 40.54
N GLU A 93 9.32 -11.33 41.31
CA GLU A 93 9.23 -9.98 40.75
C GLU A 93 10.46 -9.62 39.89
N ARG A 94 11.65 -10.08 40.27
CA ARG A 94 12.89 -9.82 39.52
C ARG A 94 12.91 -10.56 38.19
N GLU A 95 12.64 -11.86 38.21
CA GLU A 95 12.68 -12.67 36.98
C GLU A 95 11.56 -12.28 36.02
N THR A 96 10.36 -11.98 36.53
CA THR A 96 9.25 -11.52 35.68
C THR A 96 9.52 -10.16 35.06
N ASN A 97 10.13 -9.21 35.79
CA ASN A 97 10.52 -7.91 35.22
C ASN A 97 11.66 -8.03 34.21
N ALA A 98 12.67 -8.86 34.49
CA ALA A 98 13.74 -9.16 33.54
C ALA A 98 13.21 -9.80 32.25
N LEU A 99 12.23 -10.70 32.36
CA LEU A 99 11.59 -11.33 31.20
C LEU A 99 10.75 -10.33 30.40
N LYS A 100 10.00 -9.45 31.07
CA LYS A 100 9.22 -8.38 30.42
C LYS A 100 10.13 -7.44 29.62
N GLU A 101 11.27 -7.05 30.20
CA GLU A 101 12.26 -6.19 29.54
C GLU A 101 12.94 -6.90 28.36
N ALA A 102 13.40 -8.14 28.55
CA ALA A 102 14.00 -8.96 27.49
C ALA A 102 13.05 -9.21 26.30
N LEU A 103 11.75 -9.27 26.58
CA LEU A 103 10.71 -9.51 25.58
C LEU A 103 10.08 -8.20 25.03
N GLY A 104 10.57 -7.04 25.48
CA GLY A 104 10.19 -5.72 24.96
C GLY A 104 8.79 -5.26 25.36
N ILE A 105 8.25 -5.79 26.46
CA ILE A 105 7.02 -5.26 27.06
C ILE A 105 7.36 -3.98 27.80
N SER A 106 6.65 -2.88 27.51
CA SER A 106 6.83 -1.65 28.27
C SER A 106 6.38 -1.84 29.71
N SER A 107 7.05 -1.20 30.66
CA SER A 107 6.66 -1.20 32.07
C SER A 107 5.25 -0.62 32.30
N ALA A 108 4.74 0.17 31.34
CA ALA A 108 3.38 0.71 31.35
C ALA A 108 2.31 -0.25 30.79
N TYR A 109 2.69 -1.47 30.37
CA TYR A 109 1.76 -2.42 29.81
C TYR A 109 0.86 -3.04 30.89
N VAL A 110 -0.41 -2.68 30.86
CA VAL A 110 -1.44 -3.28 31.73
C VAL A 110 -2.12 -4.41 30.97
N GLY A 111 -2.13 -5.61 31.55
CA GLY A 111 -2.85 -6.76 31.00
C GLY A 111 -4.32 -6.40 30.75
N GLY A 112 -4.81 -6.65 29.54
CA GLY A 112 -6.17 -6.28 29.13
C GLY A 112 -6.27 -4.98 28.32
N SER A 113 -5.26 -4.11 28.36
CA SER A 113 -5.21 -2.89 27.53
C SER A 113 -5.22 -3.17 26.03
N ALA A 114 -4.79 -4.37 25.62
CA ALA A 114 -4.85 -4.83 24.24
C ALA A 114 -6.29 -5.07 23.71
N PHE A 115 -7.28 -5.24 24.60
CA PHE A 115 -8.68 -5.45 24.22
C PHE A 115 -9.51 -4.16 24.27
N ASP A 116 -8.95 -3.06 24.78
CA ASP A 116 -9.63 -1.77 24.78
C ASP A 116 -9.56 -1.15 23.37
N ARG A 117 -10.67 -1.23 22.66
CA ARG A 117 -10.79 -0.79 21.27
C ARG A 117 -10.52 0.71 21.11
N GLU A 118 -10.96 1.53 22.05
CA GLU A 118 -10.74 2.97 21.98
C GLU A 118 -9.28 3.34 22.20
N ALA A 119 -8.62 2.72 23.19
CA ALA A 119 -7.20 2.94 23.44
C ALA A 119 -6.35 2.53 22.22
N GLN A 120 -6.69 1.40 21.59
CA GLN A 120 -6.01 0.92 20.39
C GLN A 120 -6.23 1.85 19.18
N GLU A 121 -7.45 2.33 18.96
CA GLU A 121 -7.76 3.27 17.88
C GLU A 121 -7.00 4.59 18.04
N ARG A 122 -6.87 5.09 19.28
CA ARG A 122 -6.08 6.30 19.59
C ARG A 122 -4.58 6.10 19.33
N GLU A 123 -3.99 5.00 19.80
CA GLU A 123 -2.57 4.70 19.57
C GLU A 123 -2.26 4.52 18.07
N LYS A 124 -3.16 3.87 17.33
CA LYS A 124 -3.03 3.73 15.86
C LYS A 124 -3.15 5.08 15.16
N ALA A 125 -4.11 5.91 15.57
CA ALA A 125 -4.30 7.25 15.01
C ALA A 125 -3.08 8.15 15.27
N GLU A 126 -2.50 8.11 16.46
CA GLU A 126 -1.27 8.85 16.78
C GLU A 126 -0.08 8.38 15.94
N ARG A 127 0.11 7.06 15.84
CA ARG A 127 1.15 6.48 14.99
C ARG A 127 0.99 6.86 13.52
N GLN A 128 -0.25 6.87 13.03
CA GLN A 128 -0.56 7.26 11.66
C GLN A 128 -0.33 8.76 11.45
N ALA A 129 -0.83 9.59 12.35
CA ALA A 129 -0.63 11.05 12.30
C ALA A 129 0.86 11.42 12.33
N ARG A 130 1.68 10.72 13.12
CA ARG A 130 3.13 10.92 13.13
C ARG A 130 3.78 10.59 11.78
N ARG A 131 3.36 9.49 11.14
CA ARG A 131 3.86 9.11 9.81
C ARG A 131 3.41 10.09 8.74
N ASP A 132 2.13 10.47 8.76
CA ASP A 132 1.58 11.44 7.81
C ASP A 132 2.26 12.81 7.96
N ALA A 133 2.59 13.22 9.19
CA ALA A 133 3.35 14.44 9.46
C ALA A 133 4.78 14.36 8.89
N GLU A 134 5.50 13.26 9.14
CA GLU A 134 6.85 13.03 8.61
C GLU A 134 6.86 12.97 7.07
N GLU A 135 5.85 12.32 6.46
CA GLU A 135 5.68 12.29 5.01
C GLU A 135 5.34 13.67 4.44
N ALA A 136 4.52 14.45 5.11
CA ALA A 136 4.20 15.83 4.73
C ALA A 136 5.43 16.75 4.81
N GLU A 137 6.24 16.64 5.86
CA GLU A 137 7.52 17.35 5.99
C GLU A 137 8.50 16.94 4.89
N ARG A 138 8.61 15.64 4.61
CA ARG A 138 9.46 15.16 3.52
C ARG A 138 8.99 15.67 2.16
N ALA A 139 7.68 15.70 1.93
CA ALA A 139 7.11 16.22 0.69
C ALA A 139 7.33 17.72 0.54
N SER A 140 7.24 18.50 1.64
CA SER A 140 7.51 19.94 1.59
C SER A 140 8.97 20.23 1.27
N LEU A 141 9.91 19.50 1.86
CA LEU A 141 11.34 19.60 1.56
C LEU A 141 11.66 19.26 0.10
N LEU A 142 11.06 18.18 -0.43
CA LEU A 142 11.25 17.82 -1.84
C LEU A 142 10.70 18.89 -2.79
N ALA A 143 9.52 19.43 -2.49
CA ALA A 143 8.92 20.49 -3.29
C ALA A 143 9.74 21.79 -3.25
N GLU A 144 10.39 22.09 -2.12
CA GLU A 144 11.30 23.23 -2.00
C GLU A 144 12.57 23.01 -2.83
N LEU A 145 13.18 21.83 -2.74
CA LEU A 145 14.34 21.45 -3.53
C LEU A 145 14.07 21.53 -5.05
N GLU A 146 12.91 21.03 -5.50
CA GLU A 146 12.49 21.14 -6.91
C GLU A 146 12.34 22.60 -7.35
N ARG A 147 11.77 23.46 -6.49
CA ARG A 147 11.64 24.89 -6.78
C ARG A 147 13.01 25.57 -6.89
N GLU A 148 13.96 25.22 -6.04
CA GLU A 148 15.33 25.73 -6.12
C GLU A 148 16.04 25.26 -7.40
N GLN A 149 15.95 23.97 -7.73
CA GLN A 149 16.51 23.43 -8.97
C GLN A 149 15.93 24.13 -10.20
N ALA A 150 14.61 24.34 -10.26
CA ALA A 150 13.98 25.06 -11.35
C ALA A 150 14.43 26.54 -11.44
N ARG A 151 14.68 27.19 -10.30
CA ARG A 151 15.25 28.56 -10.25
C ARG A 151 16.66 28.56 -10.80
N GLU A 152 17.51 27.62 -10.38
CA GLU A 152 18.87 27.48 -10.88
C GLU A 152 18.91 27.20 -12.38
N GLU A 153 18.12 26.25 -12.87
CA GLU A 153 18.04 25.94 -14.30
C GLU A 153 17.62 27.16 -15.12
N ARG A 154 16.65 27.93 -14.62
CA ARG A 154 16.22 29.18 -15.25
C ARG A 154 17.35 30.22 -15.26
N GLN A 155 18.16 30.31 -14.20
CA GLN A 155 19.33 31.18 -14.17
C GLN A 155 20.40 30.72 -15.17
N ARG A 156 20.76 29.43 -15.16
CA ARG A 156 21.72 28.83 -16.10
C ARG A 156 21.28 29.03 -17.55
N ALA A 157 20.00 28.85 -17.86
CA ALA A 157 19.45 29.10 -19.19
C ALA A 157 19.53 30.57 -19.61
N LYS A 158 19.26 31.51 -18.69
CA LYS A 158 19.43 32.95 -18.95
C LYS A 158 20.89 33.30 -19.20
N GLU A 159 21.82 32.76 -18.42
CA GLU A 159 23.26 32.97 -18.60
C GLU A 159 23.77 32.39 -19.91
N ALA A 160 23.36 31.16 -20.27
CA ALA A 160 23.70 30.55 -21.55
C ALA A 160 23.20 31.40 -22.73
N ARG A 161 21.96 31.91 -22.67
CA ARG A 161 21.42 32.84 -23.68
C ARG A 161 22.21 34.16 -23.75
N ARG A 162 22.68 34.69 -22.61
CA ARG A 162 23.53 35.88 -22.60
C ARG A 162 24.89 35.61 -23.25
N ARG A 163 25.52 34.47 -22.94
CA ARG A 163 26.80 34.04 -23.53
C ARG A 163 26.69 33.85 -25.05
N ASP A 164 25.69 33.12 -25.54
CA ASP A 164 25.47 32.94 -27.00
C ASP A 164 25.23 34.29 -27.71
N LYS A 165 24.45 35.21 -27.09
CA LYS A 165 24.23 36.54 -27.66
C LYS A 165 25.52 37.36 -27.72
N GLU A 166 26.41 37.25 -26.74
CA GLU A 166 27.71 37.91 -26.71
C GLU A 166 28.67 37.31 -27.75
N GLU A 167 28.73 35.98 -27.86
CA GLU A 167 29.51 35.27 -28.88
C GLU A 167 29.08 35.65 -30.29
N ARG A 168 27.77 35.62 -30.59
CA ARG A 168 27.22 36.06 -31.88
C ARG A 168 27.56 37.53 -32.18
N ARG A 169 27.57 38.40 -31.17
CA ARG A 169 27.98 39.81 -31.32
C ARG A 169 29.48 39.92 -31.61
N ALA A 170 30.31 39.14 -30.93
CA ALA A 170 31.76 39.11 -31.13
C ALA A 170 32.12 38.56 -32.52
N GLU A 171 31.46 37.49 -32.97
CA GLU A 171 31.65 36.90 -34.29
C GLU A 171 31.24 37.86 -35.41
N LYS A 172 30.09 38.53 -35.28
CA LYS A 172 29.68 39.61 -36.20
C LYS A 172 30.72 40.74 -36.28
N LYS A 173 31.31 41.14 -35.15
CA LYS A 173 32.41 42.13 -35.13
C LYS A 173 33.66 41.61 -35.84
N ARG A 174 34.03 40.34 -35.64
CA ARG A 174 35.17 39.68 -36.31
C ARG A 174 34.98 39.63 -37.83
N GLN A 175 33.80 39.20 -38.31
CA GLN A 175 33.47 39.17 -39.74
C GLN A 175 33.46 40.57 -40.39
N LYS A 176 32.96 41.60 -39.67
CA LYS A 176 33.00 42.98 -40.19
C LYS A 176 34.43 43.50 -40.32
N LYS A 177 35.32 43.13 -39.39
CA LYS A 177 36.74 43.51 -39.42
C LYS A 177 37.50 42.83 -40.56
N SER A 178 37.24 41.55 -40.85
CA SER A 178 37.89 40.85 -41.97
C SER A 178 37.43 41.35 -43.35
N ARG A 179 36.15 41.73 -43.50
CA ARG A 179 35.62 42.31 -44.76
C ARG A 179 36.11 43.74 -45.04
N GLY A 180 36.53 44.49 -44.02
CA GLY A 180 37.08 45.85 -44.19
C GLY A 180 38.53 45.89 -44.70
N VAL A 181 39.25 44.77 -44.66
CA VAL A 181 40.67 44.69 -45.07
C VAL A 181 40.82 44.32 -46.55
N SER A 182 39.79 43.77 -47.21
CA SER A 182 39.83 43.35 -48.62
C SER A 182 39.29 44.39 -49.62
N GLY A 183 39.00 45.62 -49.19
CA GLY A 183 38.43 46.69 -50.02
C GLY A 183 39.36 47.88 -50.28
N GLY A 184 40.63 47.80 -49.88
CA GLY A 184 41.64 48.82 -50.14
C GLY A 184 42.77 48.23 -50.99
N GLY A 185 42.62 48.33 -52.31
CA GLY A 185 43.62 47.97 -53.33
C GLY A 185 43.38 48.83 -54.55
#